data_AF-A0A532VDF4-F1
#
_entry.id   AF-A0A532VDF4-F1
#
_cell.length_a   1.000
_cell.length_b   1.000
_cell.length_c   1.000
_cell.angle_alpha   90.00
_cell.angle_beta   90.00
_cell.angle_gamma   90.00
#
_symmetry.space_group_name_H-M   'P 1'
#
loop_
_entity.id
_entity.type
_entity.pdbx_description
1 polymer ?
#
loop_
_entity_poly.entity_id
_entity_poly.type
_entity_poly.pdbx_seq_one_letter_code
_entity_poly.pdbx_strand_id
1 'polypeptide(L)'
;MGIPMIEGTSMKVIELVMEKLAYRWSPEELHFQHPYLSLGQIHSALAYYWDHSEEIDKEISHCLKNVEKLRKRIGPSPLVAKLKSQDLI
;
A
#
# COMPACT_ATOMS: atom_id res chain seq x y z
N MET A 1 -0.07 17.43 -8.26
CA MET A 1 0.32 16.96 -6.91
C MET A 1 0.76 15.51 -7.06
N GLY A 2 2.00 15.19 -6.73
CA GLY A 2 2.55 13.84 -6.84
C GLY A 2 2.34 13.05 -5.55
N ILE A 3 2.37 11.71 -5.64
CA ILE A 3 2.31 10.84 -4.46
C ILE A 3 3.68 10.90 -3.77
N PRO A 4 3.76 11.14 -2.44
CA PRO A 4 5.03 11.14 -1.72
C PRO A 4 5.76 9.80 -1.85
N MET A 5 7.04 9.88 -2.24
CA MET A 5 7.93 8.74 -2.46
C MET A 5 9.09 8.76 -1.47
N ILE A 6 9.58 7.59 -1.08
CA ILE A 6 10.83 7.48 -0.31
C ILE A 6 12.00 7.65 -1.28
N GLU A 7 12.86 8.63 -1.00
CA GLU A 7 13.99 9.01 -1.87
C GLU A 7 14.87 7.79 -2.23
N GLY A 8 15.24 7.71 -3.51
CA GLY A 8 16.09 6.61 -4.02
C GLY A 8 15.35 5.29 -4.21
N THR A 9 14.03 5.26 -4.07
CA THR A 9 13.23 4.03 -4.20
C THR A 9 11.96 4.24 -5.03
N SER A 10 11.33 3.13 -5.45
CA SER A 10 9.98 3.14 -6.00
C SER A 10 8.89 3.00 -4.94
N MET A 11 9.25 3.03 -3.64
CA MET A 11 8.30 2.84 -2.56
C MET A 11 7.59 4.15 -2.22
N LYS A 12 6.25 4.12 -2.21
CA LYS A 12 5.45 5.27 -1.76
C LYS A 12 5.37 5.29 -0.24
N VAL A 13 5.29 6.49 0.34
CA VAL A 13 5.07 6.65 1.79
C VAL A 13 3.76 5.97 2.22
N ILE A 14 2.68 6.13 1.44
CA ILE A 14 1.38 5.51 1.73
C ILE A 14 1.44 3.98 1.79
N GLU A 15 2.29 3.34 0.98
CA GLU A 15 2.44 1.88 0.96
C GLU A 15 3.10 1.40 2.26
N LEU A 16 4.21 2.02 2.65
CA LEU A 16 4.92 1.71 3.90
C LEU A 16 4.01 1.94 5.14
N VAL A 17 3.24 3.04 5.13
CA VAL A 17 2.30 3.36 6.21
C VAL A 17 1.18 2.33 6.30
N MET A 18 0.60 1.91 5.16
CA MET A 18 -0.43 0.88 5.17
C MET A 18 0.08 -0.44 5.76
N GLU A 19 1.31 -0.85 5.44
CA GLU A 19 1.92 -2.04 6.04
C GLU A 19 2.10 -1.89 7.56
N LYS A 20 2.59 -0.73 8.01
CA LYS A 20 2.70 -0.43 9.45
C LYS A 20 1.34 -0.52 10.14
N LEU A 21 0.29 0.04 9.55
CA LEU A 21 -1.05 0.03 10.15
C LEU A 21 -1.69 -1.36 10.14
N ALA A 22 -1.51 -2.12 9.06
CA ALA A 22 -2.06 -3.46 8.90
C ALA A 22 -1.41 -4.48 9.84
N TYR A 23 -0.08 -4.46 9.95
CA TYR A 23 0.68 -5.47 10.69
C TYR A 23 1.21 -4.99 12.05
N ARG A 24 1.12 -3.68 12.32
CA ARG A 24 1.64 -3.03 13.53
C ARG A 24 3.14 -3.23 13.76
N TRP A 25 3.89 -3.40 12.67
CA TRP A 25 5.34 -3.54 12.72
C TRP A 25 6.04 -2.30 13.29
N SER A 26 7.08 -2.55 14.07
CA SER A 26 8.06 -1.53 14.47
C SER A 26 8.85 -1.05 13.24
N PRO A 27 9.54 0.10 13.33
CA PRO A 27 10.50 0.51 12.31
C PRO A 27 11.56 -0.57 12.00
N GLU A 28 11.99 -1.32 13.01
CA GLU A 28 12.96 -2.41 12.88
C GLU A 28 12.37 -3.60 12.13
N GLU A 29 11.12 -3.98 12.40
CA GLU A 29 10.44 -5.01 11.59
C GLU A 29 10.18 -4.53 10.16
N LEU A 30 9.81 -3.26 9.96
CA LEU A 30 9.66 -2.69 8.60
C LEU A 30 10.99 -2.74 7.84
N HIS A 31 12.10 -2.44 8.51
CA HIS A 31 13.43 -2.56 7.93
C HIS A 31 13.78 -4.01 7.60
N PHE A 32 13.43 -4.95 8.47
CA PHE A 32 13.64 -6.38 8.21
C PHE A 32 12.87 -6.86 6.97
N GLN A 33 11.66 -6.34 6.75
CA GLN A 33 10.82 -6.70 5.59
C GLN A 33 11.22 -5.95 4.32
N HIS A 34 11.78 -4.75 4.46
CA HIS A 34 12.30 -3.91 3.38
C HIS A 34 13.78 -3.56 3.61
N PRO A 35 14.73 -4.51 3.48
CA PRO A 35 16.13 -4.28 3.83
C PRO A 35 16.83 -3.20 3.00
N TYR A 36 16.24 -2.83 1.85
CA TYR A 36 16.74 -1.76 0.99
C TYR A 36 16.38 -0.35 1.50
N LEU A 37 15.48 -0.23 2.47
CA LEU A 37 15.18 1.02 3.15
C LEU A 37 16.10 1.16 4.36
N SER A 38 16.77 2.29 4.53
CA SER A 38 17.42 2.59 5.79
C SER A 38 16.39 2.88 6.89
N LEU A 39 16.76 2.62 8.16
CA LEU A 39 15.94 3.04 9.30
C LEU A 39 15.63 4.55 9.27
N GLY A 40 16.59 5.38 8.85
CA GLY A 40 16.39 6.82 8.69
C GLY A 40 15.25 7.15 7.72
N GLN A 41 15.24 6.53 6.54
CA GLN A 41 14.15 6.69 5.56
C GLN A 41 12.80 6.23 6.12
N ILE A 42 12.76 5.10 6.83
CA ILE A 42 11.55 4.59 7.46
C ILE A 42 11.03 5.61 8.50
N HIS A 43 11.89 6.08 9.40
CA HIS A 43 11.51 7.08 10.39
C HIS A 43 11.05 8.39 9.75
N SER A 44 11.73 8.87 8.71
CA SER A 44 11.31 10.07 7.97
C SER A 44 9.95 9.90 7.30
N ALA A 45 9.68 8.74 6.70
CA ALA A 45 8.38 8.44 6.09
C ALA A 45 7.25 8.39 7.13
N LEU A 46 7.51 7.79 8.29
CA LEU A 46 6.54 7.73 9.39
C LEU A 46 6.31 9.10 10.04
N ALA A 47 7.36 9.92 10.18
CA ALA A 47 7.23 11.31 10.62
C ALA A 47 6.37 12.13 9.66
N TYR A 48 6.65 12.02 8.35
CA TYR A 48 5.82 12.66 7.32
C TYR A 48 4.35 12.23 7.42
N TYR A 49 4.10 10.94 7.67
CA TYR A 49 2.73 10.45 7.88
C TYR A 49 2.06 11.09 9.08
N TRP A 50 2.72 11.19 10.22
CA TRP A 50 2.11 11.81 11.40
C TRP A 50 1.75 13.28 11.17
N ASP A 51 2.61 14.01 10.45
CA ASP A 51 2.35 15.40 10.07
C ASP A 51 1.22 15.56 9.03
N HIS A 52 0.91 14.51 8.26
CA HIS A 52 -0.07 14.54 7.14
C HIS A 52 -1.15 13.43 7.24
N SER A 53 -1.41 12.95 8.46
CA SER A 53 -2.21 11.73 8.68
C SER A 53 -3.61 11.81 8.06
N GLU A 54 -4.31 12.93 8.24
CA GLU A 54 -5.63 13.14 7.64
C GLU A 54 -5.64 13.08 6.11
N GLU A 55 -4.60 13.63 5.45
CA GLU A 55 -4.50 13.63 3.99
C GLU A 55 -4.24 12.21 3.49
N ILE A 56 -3.30 11.51 4.13
CA ILE A 56 -2.94 10.15 3.76
C ILE A 56 -4.10 9.17 4.01
N ASP A 57 -4.80 9.29 5.14
CA ASP A 57 -5.96 8.43 5.44
C ASP A 57 -7.11 8.66 4.44
N LYS A 58 -7.31 9.90 3.97
CA LYS A 58 -8.25 10.22 2.88
C LYS A 58 -7.80 9.59 1.57
N GLU A 59 -6.51 9.64 1.24
CA GLU A 59 -5.95 9.03 0.03
C GLU A 59 -6.09 7.50 0.06
N ILE A 60 -5.78 6.85 1.19
CA ILE A 60 -6.01 5.41 1.40
C ILE A 60 -7.47 5.06 1.12
N SER A 61 -8.39 5.81 1.73
CA SER A 61 -9.83 5.61 1.56
C SER A 61 -10.28 5.82 0.11
N HIS A 62 -9.72 6.81 -0.59
CA HIS A 62 -10.02 7.08 -1.99
C HIS A 62 -9.53 5.94 -2.89
N CYS A 63 -8.31 5.47 -2.66
CA CYS A 63 -7.70 4.37 -3.42
C CYS A 63 -8.53 3.08 -3.28
N LEU A 64 -8.93 2.72 -2.05
CA LEU A 64 -9.77 1.55 -1.79
C LEU A 64 -11.13 1.63 -2.51
N LYS A 65 -11.80 2.79 -2.44
CA LYS A 65 -13.07 3.03 -3.16
C LYS A 65 -12.89 2.91 -4.68
N ASN A 66 -11.76 3.35 -5.22
CA ASN A 66 -11.48 3.23 -6.65
C ASN A 66 -11.24 1.79 -7.07
N VAL A 67 -10.49 1.02 -6.27
CA VAL A 67 -10.28 -0.43 -6.49
C VAL A 67 -11.62 -1.18 -6.50
N GLU A 68 -12.52 -0.88 -5.56
CA GLU A 68 -13.86 -1.49 -5.54
C GLU A 68 -14.70 -1.13 -6.77
N LYS A 69 -14.71 0.14 -7.16
CA LYS A 69 -15.41 0.59 -8.38
C LYS A 69 -14.87 -0.11 -9.62
N LEU A 70 -13.56 -0.25 -9.73
CA LEU A 70 -12.92 -0.90 -10.87
C LEU A 70 -13.26 -2.40 -10.91
N ARG A 71 -13.20 -3.10 -9.76
CA ARG A 71 -13.62 -4.51 -9.65
C ARG A 71 -15.05 -4.72 -10.13
N LYS A 72 -15.98 -3.84 -9.74
CA LYS A 72 -17.39 -3.89 -10.17
C LYS A 72 -17.56 -3.67 -11.67
N ARG A 73 -16.73 -2.80 -12.29
CA ARG A 73 -16.79 -2.50 -13.73
C ARG A 73 -16.20 -3.60 -14.61
N ILE A 74 -15.06 -4.18 -14.22
CA ILE A 74 -14.34 -5.15 -15.05
C ILE A 74 -14.95 -6.56 -14.95
N GLY A 75 -15.53 -6.92 -13.80
CA GLY A 75 -16.01 -8.28 -13.56
C GLY A 75 -14.86 -9.30 -13.43
N PRO A 76 -15.17 -10.61 -13.30
CA PRO A 76 -14.14 -11.64 -13.20
C PRO A 76 -13.37 -11.77 -14.52
N SER A 77 -12.04 -11.91 -14.42
CA SER A 77 -11.19 -12.19 -15.58
C SER A 77 -11.65 -13.47 -16.29
N PRO A 78 -11.59 -13.54 -17.64
CA PRO A 78 -11.91 -14.76 -18.39
C PRO A 78 -11.14 -16.00 -17.89
N LEU A 79 -9.90 -15.83 -17.44
CA LEU A 79 -9.10 -16.91 -16.85
C LEU A 79 -9.72 -17.40 -15.53
N VAL A 80 -10.13 -16.48 -14.65
CA VAL A 80 -10.77 -16.81 -13.37
C VAL A 80 -12.11 -17.52 -13.61
N ALA A 81 -12.90 -17.06 -14.59
CA ALA A 81 -14.15 -17.73 -14.96
C ALA A 81 -13.90 -19.16 -15.47
N LYS A 82 -12.87 -19.36 -16.30
CA LYS A 82 -12.49 -20.68 -16.80
C LYS A 82 -12.01 -21.62 -15.69
N LEU A 83 -11.16 -21.15 -14.79
CA LEU A 83 -10.66 -21.95 -13.67
C LEU A 83 -11.80 -22.38 -12.73
N LYS A 84 -12.76 -21.49 -12.45
CA LYS A 84 -13.97 -21.82 -11.68
C LYS A 84 -14.85 -22.86 -12.36
N SER A 85 -15.01 -22.78 -13.68
CA SER A 85 -15.78 -23.79 -14.43
C SER A 85 -15.12 -25.17 -14.49
N GLN A 86 -13.85 -25.26 -14.09
CA GLN A 86 -13.04 -26.48 -14.08
C GLN A 86 -12.75 -26.98 -12.66
N ASP A 87 -13.37 -26.39 -11.63
CA ASP A 87 -13.14 -26.70 -10.20
C ASP A 87 -11.66 -26.62 -9.77
N LEU A 88 -10.89 -25.75 -10.42
CA LEU A 88 -9.47 -25.53 -10.11
C LEU A 88 -9.26 -24.44 -9.04
N ILE A 89 -10.27 -23.58 -8.81
CA ILE A 89 -10.35 -22.54 -7.77
C ILE A 89 -11.81 -22.26 -7.37
#